data_AF-Q0CQW0-F1
#
_entry.id   AF-Q0CQW0-F1
#
_cell.length_a   1.000
_cell.length_b   1.000
_cell.length_c   1.000
_cell.angle_alpha   90.00
_cell.angle_beta   90.00
_cell.angle_gamma   90.00
#
_symmetry.space_group_name_H-M   'P 1'
#
loop_
_entity.id
_entity.type
_entity.pdbx_description
1 polymer ?
#
loop_
_entity_poly.entity_id
_entity_poly.type
_entity_poly.pdbx_seq_one_letter_code
_entity_poly.pdbx_strand_id
1 'polypeptide(L)'
;MLYRTAATRSVLRAISSSNASVARSTLANNVFKAPLTSSARYPARPTTSPSLALAARKPVTTALVRHASTTPKDGKVAEEDTDMMAGIKTEAKVIKDTFSLQEVPKEALYLGMAGVIPYLATSLETVYLAYETNRAAALGDGLIFSGQSAELMLHMLEPIQVGYGAVILSFLGAIHWGLEWAGYGGKYGYKRYAAGVIAPAVAWPTLLLPVEYALISQFLAFTFLYYNDARAAAHGRAPHWYGMYRFVLTFVVGASIVASLVGREQIATKSTEHSITDKINALLFLKKKEKEEAEAARKAEAEESE
;
A
#
# COMPACT_ATOMS: atom_id res chain seq x y z
N MET A 1 5.71 58.84 51.19
CA MET A 1 4.44 58.49 51.85
C MET A 1 3.52 57.94 50.76
N LEU A 2 3.28 56.61 50.68
CA LEU A 2 2.17 55.91 51.35
C LEU A 2 0.81 56.51 50.88
N TYR A 3 -0.12 55.85 50.19
CA TYR A 3 -0.63 54.48 50.36
C TYR A 3 -1.36 53.97 49.10
N ARG A 4 -1.42 52.64 49.03
CA ARG A 4 -2.28 51.77 48.21
C ARG A 4 -3.78 52.04 48.38
N THR A 5 -4.55 51.84 47.31
CA THR A 5 -5.93 51.29 47.24
C THR A 5 -6.21 50.95 45.77
N ALA A 6 -7.09 50.05 45.34
CA ALA A 6 -7.67 48.81 45.84
C ALA A 6 -8.41 48.20 44.62
N ALA A 7 -8.48 46.87 44.56
CA ALA A 7 -9.49 46.08 43.85
C ALA A 7 -9.56 46.14 42.31
N THR A 8 -8.76 45.28 41.68
CA THR A 8 -9.02 44.64 40.38
C THR A 8 -10.38 43.92 40.36
N ARG A 9 -11.24 44.24 39.40
CA ARG A 9 -12.48 43.50 39.09
C ARG A 9 -12.33 42.70 37.79
N SER A 10 -12.49 41.37 37.92
CA SER A 10 -13.31 40.46 37.08
C SER A 10 -12.98 40.35 35.57
N VAL A 11 -12.88 39.21 34.88
CA VAL A 11 -13.53 37.90 35.01
C VAL A 11 -12.65 36.86 34.30
N LEU A 12 -11.99 35.96 35.03
CA LEU A 12 -11.54 34.68 34.48
C LEU A 12 -12.64 33.66 34.73
N ARG A 13 -13.19 33.11 33.64
CA ARG A 13 -14.21 32.08 33.67
C ARG A 13 -13.56 30.75 34.05
N ALA A 14 -13.69 30.44 35.34
CA ALA A 14 -13.88 29.12 35.96
C ALA A 14 -12.98 27.95 35.50
N ILE A 15 -11.96 27.69 36.32
CA ILE A 15 -11.59 26.33 36.73
C ILE A 15 -12.42 26.05 37.99
N SER A 16 -13.25 25.01 38.00
CA SER A 16 -13.74 24.42 39.24
C SER A 16 -13.83 22.91 39.12
N SER A 17 -13.02 22.30 39.95
CA SER A 17 -13.16 20.98 40.56
C SER A 17 -14.60 20.43 40.58
N SER A 18 -14.74 19.18 40.14
CA SER A 18 -15.82 18.31 40.60
C SER A 18 -15.19 17.14 41.35
N ASN A 19 -15.59 17.07 42.62
CA ASN A 19 -15.28 16.03 43.57
C ASN A 19 -15.89 14.68 43.17
N ALA A 20 -15.09 13.63 43.41
CA ALA A 20 -15.45 12.32 43.95
C ALA A 20 -16.67 11.54 43.41
N SER A 21 -16.42 10.29 42.98
CA SER A 21 -16.78 9.13 43.82
C SER A 21 -16.11 7.85 43.31
N VAL A 22 -15.18 7.34 44.11
CA VAL A 22 -14.69 5.95 44.04
C VAL A 22 -15.81 5.07 44.58
N ALA A 23 -16.50 4.35 43.69
CA ALA A 23 -17.44 3.31 44.06
C ALA A 23 -16.80 1.94 43.82
N ARG A 24 -16.62 1.22 44.92
CA ARG A 24 -16.00 -0.10 45.02
C ARG A 24 -16.80 -1.18 44.29
N SER A 25 -16.09 -2.18 43.81
CA SER A 25 -16.61 -3.42 43.26
C SER A 25 -17.59 -4.11 44.21
N THR A 26 -18.74 -4.52 43.71
CA THR A 26 -19.53 -5.60 44.27
C THR A 26 -19.82 -6.62 43.17
N LEU A 27 -19.12 -7.76 43.27
CA LEU A 27 -19.46 -9.01 42.61
C LEU A 27 -20.88 -9.40 43.04
N ALA A 28 -21.85 -9.28 42.13
CA ALA A 28 -23.16 -9.89 42.28
C ALA A 28 -23.26 -11.07 41.31
N ASN A 29 -23.12 -12.26 41.89
CA ASN A 29 -23.39 -13.56 41.30
C ASN A 29 -24.82 -13.61 40.76
N ASN A 30 -25.00 -13.57 39.43
CA ASN A 30 -26.24 -14.01 38.80
C ASN A 30 -26.12 -15.49 38.45
N VAL A 31 -26.40 -16.32 39.45
CA VAL A 31 -26.62 -17.76 39.31
C VAL A 31 -27.97 -17.95 38.62
N PHE A 32 -27.97 -18.16 37.30
CA PHE A 32 -29.12 -18.73 36.61
C PHE A 32 -29.23 -20.21 37.00
N LYS A 33 -30.10 -20.51 37.97
CA LYS A 33 -30.51 -21.87 38.32
C LYS A 33 -31.51 -22.35 37.27
N ALA A 34 -31.10 -23.34 36.48
CA ALA A 34 -31.98 -24.15 35.66
C ALA A 34 -32.88 -25.03 36.57
N PRO A 35 -34.20 -25.10 36.34
CA PRO A 35 -35.00 -26.22 36.81
C PRO A 35 -34.96 -27.33 35.76
N LEU A 36 -34.07 -28.31 35.97
CA LEU A 36 -34.21 -29.64 35.38
C LEU A 36 -35.36 -30.34 36.10
N THR A 37 -36.49 -30.54 35.43
CA THR A 37 -37.47 -31.54 35.86
C THR A 37 -37.47 -32.65 34.80
N SER A 38 -36.94 -33.79 35.25
CA SER A 38 -36.95 -35.06 34.57
C SER A 38 -38.22 -35.79 34.97
N SER A 39 -38.98 -36.28 34.00
CA SER A 39 -39.92 -37.39 34.20
C SER A 39 -39.85 -38.31 32.99
N ALA A 40 -39.70 -39.60 33.28
CA ALA A 40 -39.33 -40.66 32.37
C ALA A 40 -40.48 -41.65 32.12
N ARG A 41 -40.22 -42.56 31.16
CA ARG A 41 -40.87 -43.86 30.83
C ARG A 41 -41.85 -43.77 29.64
N TYR A 42 -41.82 -44.58 28.58
CA TYR A 42 -41.23 -45.91 28.27
C TYR A 42 -40.79 -46.00 26.79
N PRO A 43 -39.92 -46.95 26.39
CA PRO A 43 -39.52 -47.20 24.99
C PRO A 43 -40.30 -48.37 24.35
N ALA A 44 -40.62 -48.29 23.06
CA ALA A 44 -41.06 -49.43 22.26
C ALA A 44 -40.66 -49.30 20.77
N ARG A 45 -39.60 -50.06 20.44
CA ARG A 45 -39.27 -50.82 19.23
C ARG A 45 -39.44 -50.23 17.80
N PRO A 46 -38.41 -50.36 16.93
CA PRO A 46 -38.44 -49.99 15.51
C PRO A 46 -38.78 -51.17 14.59
N THR A 47 -39.44 -50.93 13.45
CA THR A 47 -39.55 -51.89 12.34
C THR A 47 -39.50 -51.18 10.98
N THR A 48 -38.52 -51.57 10.15
CA THR A 48 -38.57 -51.82 8.67
C THR A 48 -39.13 -50.72 7.75
N SER A 49 -38.56 -50.27 6.63
CA SER A 49 -37.44 -50.60 5.74
C SER A 49 -37.35 -49.45 4.70
N PRO A 50 -36.27 -49.30 3.91
CA PRO A 50 -35.96 -48.07 3.17
C PRO A 50 -36.60 -48.05 1.77
N SER A 51 -37.10 -46.88 1.35
CA SER A 51 -37.42 -46.64 -0.07
C SER A 51 -36.23 -45.95 -0.76
N LEU A 52 -35.43 -46.78 -1.42
CA LEU A 52 -34.42 -46.44 -2.40
C LEU A 52 -35.12 -45.85 -3.64
N ALA A 53 -35.13 -44.52 -3.77
CA ALA A 53 -35.47 -43.86 -5.04
C ALA A 53 -34.17 -43.52 -5.77
N LEU A 54 -33.66 -44.51 -6.50
CA LEU A 54 -32.55 -44.42 -7.44
C LEU A 54 -32.99 -43.61 -8.67
N ALA A 55 -32.76 -42.30 -8.68
CA ALA A 55 -32.99 -41.48 -9.87
C ALA A 55 -31.87 -41.72 -10.89
N ALA A 56 -32.25 -42.33 -12.02
CA ALA A 56 -31.37 -42.68 -13.12
C ALA A 56 -30.90 -41.43 -13.93
N ARG A 57 -29.57 -41.30 -14.00
CA ARG A 57 -28.74 -40.77 -15.10
C ARG A 57 -29.37 -39.91 -16.20
N LYS A 58 -28.75 -38.75 -16.45
CA LYS A 58 -28.29 -38.35 -17.79
C LYS A 58 -26.90 -37.70 -17.69
N PRO A 59 -25.81 -38.31 -18.19
CA PRO A 59 -24.54 -37.61 -18.37
C PRO A 59 -24.66 -36.71 -19.61
N VAL A 60 -24.56 -35.40 -19.40
CA VAL A 60 -24.41 -34.43 -20.50
C VAL A 60 -23.02 -34.64 -21.09
N THR A 61 -23.00 -35.13 -22.32
CA THR A 61 -21.80 -35.32 -23.13
C THR A 61 -21.10 -34.00 -23.31
N THR A 62 -19.93 -33.85 -22.69
CA THR A 62 -18.98 -32.79 -22.95
C THR A 62 -18.47 -32.98 -24.38
N ALA A 63 -19.06 -32.29 -25.34
CA ALA A 63 -18.55 -32.26 -26.70
C ALA A 63 -17.22 -31.49 -26.70
N LEU A 64 -16.13 -32.24 -26.87
CA LEU A 64 -14.79 -31.73 -27.04
C LEU A 64 -14.71 -31.10 -28.43
N VAL A 65 -15.01 -29.81 -28.55
CA VAL A 65 -14.82 -29.04 -29.79
C VAL A 65 -13.32 -28.85 -29.98
N ARG A 66 -12.71 -29.79 -30.70
CA ARG A 66 -11.35 -29.67 -31.20
C ARG A 66 -11.40 -28.67 -32.36
N HIS A 67 -11.06 -27.40 -32.11
CA HIS A 67 -10.78 -26.45 -33.18
C HIS A 67 -9.54 -26.93 -33.93
N ALA A 68 -9.76 -27.72 -34.98
CA ALA A 68 -8.76 -28.00 -35.99
C ALA A 68 -8.70 -26.77 -36.92
N SER A 69 -7.75 -25.88 -36.69
CA SER A 69 -7.40 -24.83 -37.64
C SER A 69 -6.58 -25.44 -38.78
N THR A 70 -7.26 -26.08 -39.73
CA THR A 70 -6.70 -26.31 -41.06
C THR A 70 -7.14 -25.15 -41.95
N THR A 71 -6.27 -24.16 -42.11
CA THR A 71 -6.41 -23.11 -43.13
C THR A 71 -6.12 -23.73 -44.50
N PRO A 72 -7.09 -23.79 -45.44
CA PRO A 72 -6.75 -23.92 -46.84
C PRO A 72 -6.33 -22.53 -47.31
N LYS A 73 -5.07 -22.44 -47.74
CA LYS A 73 -4.51 -21.30 -48.44
C LYS A 73 -5.30 -21.13 -49.74
N ASP A 74 -6.21 -20.16 -49.77
CA ASP A 74 -6.69 -19.64 -51.04
C ASP A 74 -6.84 -18.12 -50.94
N GLY A 75 -6.16 -17.44 -51.86
CA GLY A 75 -5.86 -16.02 -51.75
C GLY A 75 -7.06 -15.14 -52.05
N LYS A 76 -7.48 -14.34 -51.06
CA LYS A 76 -7.98 -12.97 -51.26
C LYS A 76 -7.55 -12.13 -50.05
N VAL A 77 -6.66 -11.17 -50.31
CA VAL A 77 -6.29 -10.12 -49.35
C VAL A 77 -7.50 -9.19 -49.22
N ALA A 78 -8.24 -9.33 -48.12
CA ALA A 78 -9.32 -8.43 -47.73
C ALA A 78 -9.30 -8.30 -46.19
N GLU A 79 -8.73 -7.19 -45.73
CA GLU A 79 -8.89 -6.54 -44.42
C GLU A 79 -8.84 -7.42 -43.16
N GLU A 80 -7.63 -7.66 -42.66
CA GLU A 80 -7.32 -8.32 -41.37
C GLU A 80 -7.31 -7.34 -40.17
N ASP A 81 -7.61 -6.05 -40.39
CA ASP A 81 -7.57 -5.03 -39.34
C ASP A 81 -8.80 -5.07 -38.42
N THR A 82 -9.95 -5.56 -38.90
CA THR A 82 -11.20 -5.59 -38.13
C THR A 82 -11.23 -6.72 -37.08
N ASP A 83 -10.59 -7.86 -37.36
CA ASP A 83 -10.61 -9.04 -36.49
C ASP A 83 -9.61 -8.92 -35.32
N MET A 84 -8.42 -8.34 -35.56
CA MET A 84 -7.48 -7.99 -34.47
C MET A 84 -8.08 -6.95 -33.52
N MET A 85 -8.79 -5.94 -34.04
CA MET A 85 -9.46 -4.95 -33.21
C MET A 85 -10.65 -5.55 -32.44
N ALA A 86 -11.35 -6.53 -33.01
CA ALA A 86 -12.40 -7.28 -32.33
C ALA A 86 -11.82 -8.16 -31.21
N GLY A 87 -10.67 -8.81 -31.43
CA GLY A 87 -9.91 -9.54 -30.40
C GLY A 87 -9.53 -8.62 -29.24
N ILE A 88 -8.88 -7.49 -29.51
CA ILE A 88 -8.47 -6.51 -28.49
C ILE A 88 -9.68 -5.93 -27.74
N LYS A 89 -10.80 -5.66 -28.42
CA LYS A 89 -12.04 -5.20 -27.77
C LYS A 89 -12.67 -6.28 -26.90
N THR A 90 -12.59 -7.54 -27.31
CA THR A 90 -13.11 -8.68 -26.55
C THR A 90 -12.25 -8.93 -25.31
N GLU A 91 -10.93 -8.88 -25.46
CA GLU A 91 -9.98 -8.92 -24.34
C GLU A 91 -10.18 -7.74 -23.40
N ALA A 92 -10.29 -6.52 -23.92
CA ALA A 92 -10.58 -5.34 -23.11
C ALA A 92 -11.93 -5.45 -22.39
N LYS A 93 -12.94 -6.08 -23.02
CA LYS A 93 -14.23 -6.36 -22.40
C LYS A 93 -14.10 -7.42 -21.30
N VAL A 94 -13.37 -8.51 -21.54
CA VAL A 94 -13.12 -9.56 -20.53
C VAL A 94 -12.33 -8.99 -19.35
N ILE A 95 -11.32 -8.15 -19.60
CA ILE A 95 -10.55 -7.43 -18.58
C ILE A 95 -11.50 -6.50 -17.81
N LYS A 96 -12.33 -5.72 -18.50
CA LYS A 96 -13.30 -4.82 -17.86
C LYS A 96 -14.33 -5.57 -17.03
N ASP A 97 -14.83 -6.70 -17.50
CA ASP A 97 -15.81 -7.53 -16.82
C ASP A 97 -15.17 -8.23 -15.61
N THR A 98 -13.91 -8.67 -15.73
CA THR A 98 -13.13 -9.26 -14.64
C THR A 98 -12.77 -8.24 -13.57
N PHE A 99 -12.39 -7.02 -13.96
CA PHE A 99 -12.09 -5.90 -13.06
C PHE A 99 -13.31 -4.98 -12.83
N SER A 100 -14.53 -5.50 -12.99
CA SER A 100 -15.73 -4.69 -12.86
C SER A 100 -15.95 -4.30 -11.40
N LEU A 101 -15.72 -3.02 -11.10
CA LEU A 101 -16.01 -2.41 -9.80
C LEU A 101 -17.47 -1.96 -9.68
N GLN A 102 -18.36 -2.41 -10.57
CA GLN A 102 -19.77 -1.97 -10.60
C GLN A 102 -20.56 -2.41 -9.36
N GLU A 103 -20.18 -3.53 -8.74
CA GLU A 103 -20.81 -4.04 -7.51
C GLU A 103 -20.34 -3.31 -6.25
N VAL A 104 -19.30 -2.48 -6.35
CA VAL A 104 -18.75 -1.74 -5.22
C VAL A 104 -19.64 -0.53 -4.92
N PRO A 105 -20.03 -0.30 -3.65
CA PRO A 105 -20.71 0.93 -3.26
C PRO A 105 -19.92 2.16 -3.69
N LYS A 106 -20.57 3.12 -4.37
CA LYS A 106 -19.90 4.27 -4.99
C LYS A 106 -19.13 5.10 -3.96
N GLU A 107 -19.67 5.21 -2.76
CA GLU A 107 -19.08 5.94 -1.64
C GLU A 107 -17.72 5.34 -1.24
N ALA A 108 -17.67 4.01 -1.13
CA ALA A 108 -16.43 3.29 -0.83
C ALA A 108 -15.43 3.42 -1.98
N LEU A 109 -15.90 3.34 -3.23
CA LEU A 109 -15.04 3.49 -4.41
C LEU A 109 -14.39 4.88 -4.46
N TYR A 110 -15.16 5.95 -4.29
CA TYR A 110 -14.61 7.32 -4.32
C TYR A 110 -13.60 7.56 -3.21
N LEU A 111 -13.91 7.12 -1.98
CA LEU A 111 -12.98 7.25 -0.86
C LEU A 111 -11.71 6.39 -1.06
N GLY A 112 -11.87 5.18 -1.61
CA GLY A 112 -10.76 4.32 -1.96
C GLY A 112 -9.84 4.95 -2.99
N MET A 113 -10.40 5.45 -4.10
CA MET A 113 -9.64 6.11 -5.15
C MET A 113 -8.98 7.40 -4.65
N ALA A 114 -9.68 8.19 -3.82
CA ALA A 114 -9.11 9.37 -3.18
C ALA A 114 -7.90 9.02 -2.29
N GLY A 115 -7.98 7.89 -1.57
CA GLY A 115 -6.88 7.38 -0.75
C GLY A 115 -5.65 6.93 -1.55
N VAL A 116 -5.73 6.77 -2.87
CA VAL A 116 -4.58 6.41 -3.71
C VAL A 116 -3.91 7.64 -4.32
N ILE A 117 -4.56 8.80 -4.31
CA ILE A 117 -4.04 10.04 -4.89
C ILE A 117 -2.66 10.41 -4.32
N PRO A 118 -2.41 10.37 -3.00
CA PRO A 118 -1.08 10.73 -2.48
C PRO A 118 0.04 9.79 -2.94
N TYR A 119 -0.27 8.52 -3.19
CA TYR A 119 0.71 7.57 -3.75
C TYR A 119 1.04 7.88 -5.20
N LEU A 120 0.04 8.18 -6.01
CA LEU A 120 0.25 8.57 -7.39
C LEU A 120 1.01 9.89 -7.48
N ALA A 121 0.66 10.87 -6.65
CA ALA A 121 1.35 12.16 -6.61
C ALA A 121 2.84 11.98 -6.25
N THR A 122 3.15 11.31 -5.14
CA THR A 122 4.53 11.11 -4.69
C THR A 122 5.36 10.27 -5.66
N SER A 123 4.78 9.23 -6.27
CA SER A 123 5.48 8.39 -7.24
C SER A 123 5.72 9.09 -8.57
N LEU A 124 4.73 9.81 -9.10
CA LEU A 124 4.88 10.59 -10.33
C LEU A 124 5.91 11.70 -10.16
N GLU A 125 5.91 12.37 -9.02
CA GLU A 125 6.89 13.40 -8.70
C GLU A 125 8.31 12.79 -8.60
N THR A 126 8.45 11.64 -7.94
CA THR A 126 9.73 10.90 -7.87
C THR A 126 10.24 10.49 -9.26
N VAL A 127 9.36 10.01 -10.13
CA VAL A 127 9.71 9.64 -11.52
C VAL A 127 10.04 10.89 -12.35
N TYR A 128 9.32 11.99 -12.15
CA TYR A 128 9.59 13.27 -12.81
C TYR A 128 10.97 13.83 -12.41
N LEU A 129 11.30 13.83 -11.13
CA LEU A 129 12.61 14.18 -10.59
C LEU A 129 13.72 13.30 -11.21
N ALA A 130 13.46 12.00 -11.35
CA ALA A 130 14.42 11.06 -11.93
C ALA A 130 14.63 11.32 -13.43
N TYR A 131 13.54 11.55 -14.16
CA TYR A 131 13.58 11.90 -15.57
C TYR A 131 14.34 13.20 -15.81
N GLU A 132 14.08 14.23 -15.00
CA GLU A 132 14.75 15.53 -15.13
C GLU A 132 16.25 15.43 -14.79
N THR A 133 16.61 14.74 -13.71
CA THR A 133 18.01 14.47 -13.36
C THR A 133 18.71 13.69 -14.47
N ASN A 134 18.03 12.70 -15.06
CA ASN A 134 18.57 11.94 -16.19
C ASN A 134 18.80 12.82 -17.42
N ARG A 135 17.88 13.74 -17.69
CA ARG A 135 17.97 14.65 -18.84
C ARG A 135 19.05 15.72 -18.64
N ALA A 136 19.14 16.31 -17.45
CA ALA A 136 20.19 17.25 -17.09
C ALA A 136 21.59 16.64 -17.25
N ALA A 137 21.78 15.39 -16.82
CA ALA A 137 23.04 14.68 -16.99
C ALA A 137 23.38 14.36 -18.47
N ALA A 138 22.38 14.03 -19.29
CA ALA A 138 22.59 13.64 -20.68
C ALA A 138 22.77 14.81 -21.65
N LEU A 139 22.06 15.91 -21.43
CA LEU A 139 22.00 17.07 -22.33
C LEU A 139 22.66 18.33 -21.75
N GLY A 140 23.07 18.31 -20.49
CA GLY A 140 23.63 19.48 -19.80
C GLY A 140 22.59 20.59 -19.53
N ASP A 141 21.32 20.33 -19.80
CA ASP A 141 20.21 21.28 -19.71
C ASP A 141 19.08 20.67 -18.87
N GLY A 142 18.91 21.20 -17.65
CA GLY A 142 17.83 20.86 -16.73
C GLY A 142 16.74 21.92 -16.83
N LEU A 143 15.49 21.50 -17.06
CA LEU A 143 14.39 22.43 -17.35
C LEU A 143 14.02 23.31 -16.15
N ILE A 144 14.15 22.82 -14.90
CA ILE A 144 13.65 23.50 -13.69
C ILE A 144 14.52 23.25 -12.44
N PHE A 145 15.08 22.05 -12.21
CA PHE A 145 15.77 21.67 -10.97
C PHE A 145 17.22 21.22 -11.18
N SER A 146 18.13 21.75 -10.36
CA SER A 146 19.51 21.24 -10.24
C SER A 146 19.51 19.88 -9.52
N GLY A 147 20.50 19.02 -9.78
CA GLY A 147 20.59 17.67 -9.15
C GLY A 147 20.51 17.71 -7.62
N GLN A 148 21.10 18.72 -6.99
CA GLN A 148 21.04 18.93 -5.54
C GLN A 148 19.65 19.36 -5.04
N SER A 149 18.89 20.12 -5.84
CA SER A 149 17.50 20.48 -5.52
C SER A 149 16.57 19.27 -5.62
N ALA A 150 16.81 18.39 -6.60
CA ALA A 150 16.01 17.18 -6.79
C ALA A 150 16.16 16.20 -5.61
N GLU A 151 17.38 16.03 -5.09
CA GLU A 151 17.64 15.22 -3.89
C GLU A 151 16.93 15.77 -2.65
N LEU A 152 16.94 17.09 -2.46
CA LEU A 152 16.27 17.71 -1.32
C LEU A 152 14.75 17.52 -1.39
N MET A 153 14.16 17.63 -2.59
CA MET A 153 12.74 17.34 -2.79
C MET A 153 12.40 15.88 -2.52
N LEU A 154 13.24 14.94 -2.98
CA LEU A 154 13.07 13.52 -2.67
C LEU A 154 13.03 13.28 -1.16
N HIS A 155 14.00 13.81 -0.41
CA HIS A 155 14.07 13.61 1.04
C HIS A 155 12.85 14.15 1.79
N MET A 156 12.12 15.11 1.23
CA MET A 156 10.85 15.58 1.78
C MET A 156 9.68 14.68 1.40
N LEU A 157 9.70 14.09 0.19
CA LEU A 157 8.64 13.21 -0.32
C LEU A 157 8.65 11.82 0.31
N GLU A 158 9.84 11.26 0.53
CA GLU A 158 10.05 9.91 1.07
C GLU A 158 9.27 9.66 2.38
N PRO A 159 9.40 10.47 3.45
CA PRO A 159 8.67 10.26 4.70
C PRO A 159 7.17 10.48 4.54
N ILE A 160 6.72 11.30 3.59
CA ILE A 160 5.29 11.50 3.31
C ILE A 160 4.70 10.20 2.75
N GLN A 161 5.35 9.59 1.76
CA GLN A 161 4.88 8.35 1.14
C GLN A 161 4.88 7.19 2.15
N VAL A 162 5.98 7.01 2.89
CA VAL A 162 6.11 5.95 3.91
C VAL A 162 5.15 6.18 5.09
N GLY A 163 5.04 7.42 5.58
CA GLY A 163 4.12 7.79 6.64
C GLY A 163 2.67 7.53 6.26
N TYR A 164 2.27 7.96 5.06
CA TYR A 164 0.94 7.72 4.52
C TYR A 164 0.65 6.22 4.37
N GLY A 165 1.63 5.43 3.93
CA GLY A 165 1.48 3.98 3.84
C GLY A 165 1.24 3.28 5.17
N ALA A 166 1.93 3.70 6.22
CA ALA A 166 1.70 3.16 7.55
C ALA A 166 0.30 3.47 8.07
N VAL A 167 -0.20 4.69 7.81
CA VAL A 167 -1.56 5.11 8.17
C VAL A 167 -2.59 4.27 7.44
N ILE A 168 -2.45 4.09 6.13
CA ILE A 168 -3.40 3.30 5.33
C ILE A 168 -3.40 1.83 5.76
N LEU A 169 -2.24 1.19 5.95
CA LEU A 169 -2.13 -0.17 6.48
C LEU A 169 -2.87 -0.34 7.82
N SER A 170 -2.77 0.66 8.69
CA SER A 170 -3.46 0.67 9.99
C SER A 170 -4.99 0.72 9.82
N PHE A 171 -5.50 1.57 8.92
CA PHE A 171 -6.93 1.62 8.61
C PHE A 171 -7.45 0.31 8.02
N LEU A 172 -6.68 -0.35 7.17
CA LEU A 172 -7.04 -1.65 6.59
C LEU A 172 -7.12 -2.76 7.63
N GLY A 173 -6.23 -2.74 8.63
CA GLY A 173 -6.34 -3.61 9.81
C GLY A 173 -7.68 -3.40 10.53
N ALA A 174 -8.07 -2.14 10.75
CA ALA A 174 -9.30 -1.80 11.46
C ALA A 174 -10.58 -2.28 10.77
N ILE A 175 -10.59 -2.45 9.43
CA ILE A 175 -11.74 -3.01 8.69
C ILE A 175 -12.10 -4.41 9.23
N HIS A 176 -11.11 -5.21 9.62
CA HIS A 176 -11.35 -6.56 10.14
C HIS A 176 -12.11 -6.55 11.47
N TRP A 177 -11.87 -5.54 12.31
CA TRP A 177 -12.62 -5.35 13.55
C TRP A 177 -14.05 -4.92 13.26
N GLY A 178 -14.23 -3.99 12.32
CA GLY A 178 -15.57 -3.55 11.88
C GLY A 178 -16.41 -4.70 11.34
N LEU A 179 -15.82 -5.58 10.52
CA LEU A 179 -16.51 -6.76 10.00
C LEU A 179 -16.84 -7.79 11.09
N GLU A 180 -15.98 -7.96 12.10
CA GLU A 180 -16.26 -8.84 13.25
C GLU A 180 -17.39 -8.28 14.12
N TRP A 181 -17.40 -6.97 14.39
CA TRP A 181 -18.47 -6.30 15.15
C TRP A 181 -19.81 -6.36 14.43
N ALA A 182 -19.80 -6.24 13.11
CA ALA A 182 -21.00 -6.43 12.28
C ALA A 182 -21.45 -7.90 12.20
N GLY A 183 -20.65 -8.87 12.66
CA GLY A 183 -20.94 -10.30 12.56
C GLY A 183 -20.94 -10.82 11.11
N TYR A 184 -20.29 -10.11 10.18
CA TYR A 184 -20.34 -10.43 8.76
C TYR A 184 -19.60 -11.74 8.46
N GLY A 185 -20.32 -12.71 7.87
CA GLY A 185 -19.78 -14.03 7.53
C GLY A 185 -19.50 -14.94 8.74
N GLY A 186 -20.08 -14.62 9.91
CA GLY A 186 -19.90 -15.34 11.16
C GLY A 186 -18.92 -14.67 12.13
N LYS A 187 -18.95 -15.10 13.40
CA LYS A 187 -18.03 -14.63 14.45
C LYS A 187 -16.81 -15.54 14.53
N TYR A 188 -15.63 -15.00 14.26
CA TYR A 188 -14.36 -15.72 14.31
C TYR A 188 -13.54 -15.39 15.56
N GLY A 189 -13.99 -14.39 16.34
CA GLY A 189 -13.38 -13.98 17.59
C GLY A 189 -11.94 -13.47 17.40
N TYR A 190 -11.05 -13.86 18.32
CA TYR A 190 -9.68 -13.32 18.41
C TYR A 190 -8.85 -13.47 17.14
N LYS A 191 -9.09 -14.47 16.29
CA LYS A 191 -8.32 -14.66 15.04
C LYS A 191 -8.51 -13.49 14.07
N ARG A 192 -9.73 -12.94 13.98
CA ARG A 192 -10.02 -11.81 13.11
C ARG A 192 -9.51 -10.49 13.69
N TYR A 193 -9.60 -10.33 15.00
CA TYR A 193 -9.01 -9.19 15.70
C TYR A 193 -7.48 -9.17 15.54
N ALA A 194 -6.82 -10.33 15.64
CA ALA A 194 -5.37 -10.44 15.46
C ALA A 194 -4.94 -9.97 14.06
N ALA A 195 -5.66 -10.34 13.00
CA ALA A 195 -5.37 -9.83 11.65
C ALA A 195 -5.42 -8.28 11.59
N GLY A 196 -6.38 -7.68 12.30
CA GLY A 196 -6.47 -6.22 12.41
C GLY A 196 -5.36 -5.56 13.22
N VAL A 197 -4.78 -6.25 14.22
CA VAL A 197 -3.64 -5.76 15.02
C VAL A 197 -2.30 -5.94 14.30
N ILE A 198 -2.15 -7.04 13.57
CA ILE A 198 -0.91 -7.36 12.85
C ILE A 198 -0.61 -6.28 11.80
N ALA A 199 -1.61 -5.77 11.09
CA ALA A 199 -1.41 -4.74 10.08
C ALA A 199 -0.71 -3.47 10.62
N PRO A 200 -1.22 -2.76 11.65
CA PRO A 200 -0.53 -1.63 12.25
C PRO A 200 0.77 -2.03 12.96
N ALA A 201 0.84 -3.23 13.56
CA ALA A 201 2.06 -3.72 14.20
C ALA A 201 3.22 -3.91 13.21
N VAL A 202 2.93 -4.28 11.96
CA VAL A 202 3.91 -4.34 10.87
C VAL A 202 4.16 -2.97 10.28
N ALA A 203 3.13 -2.13 10.16
CA ALA A 203 3.23 -0.80 9.56
C ALA A 203 4.11 0.16 10.38
N TRP A 204 3.95 0.17 11.71
CA TRP A 204 4.64 1.16 12.55
C TRP A 204 6.18 1.06 12.51
N PRO A 205 6.80 -0.14 12.61
CA PRO A 205 8.25 -0.28 12.47
C PRO A 205 8.81 0.24 11.14
N THR A 206 8.02 0.22 10.05
CA THR A 206 8.50 0.72 8.74
C THR A 206 8.80 2.21 8.74
N LEU A 207 8.23 2.98 9.67
CA LEU A 207 8.54 4.41 9.84
C LEU A 207 9.97 4.66 10.34
N LEU A 208 10.60 3.64 10.95
CA LEU A 208 11.95 3.73 11.51
C LEU A 208 13.00 3.13 10.58
N LEU A 209 12.58 2.49 9.49
CA LEU A 209 13.48 1.88 8.52
C LEU A 209 13.97 2.91 7.50
N PRO A 210 15.15 2.70 6.89
CA PRO A 210 15.52 3.40 5.67
C PRO A 210 14.45 3.20 4.60
N VAL A 211 14.26 4.22 3.76
CA VAL A 211 13.11 4.36 2.87
C VAL A 211 12.96 3.17 1.92
N GLU A 212 14.05 2.58 1.44
CA GLU A 212 14.05 1.39 0.58
C GLU A 212 13.37 0.22 1.28
N TYR A 213 13.85 -0.09 2.48
CA TYR A 213 13.35 -1.20 3.27
C TYR A 213 11.94 -0.90 3.77
N ALA A 214 11.62 0.35 4.08
CA ALA A 214 10.28 0.78 4.46
C ALA A 214 9.28 0.52 3.31
N LEU A 215 9.56 1.00 2.10
CA LEU A 215 8.72 0.84 0.93
C LEU A 215 8.56 -0.63 0.53
N ILE A 216 9.65 -1.41 0.52
CA ILE A 216 9.60 -2.86 0.24
C ILE A 216 8.74 -3.59 1.28
N SER A 217 8.96 -3.30 2.57
CA SER A 217 8.20 -3.93 3.66
C SER A 217 6.72 -3.57 3.60
N GLN A 218 6.39 -2.31 3.30
CA GLN A 218 5.02 -1.86 3.13
C GLN A 218 4.36 -2.48 1.90
N PHE A 219 5.08 -2.60 0.77
CA PHE A 219 4.59 -3.30 -0.41
C PHE A 219 4.22 -4.77 -0.10
N LEU A 220 5.10 -5.47 0.62
CA LEU A 220 4.84 -6.84 1.07
C LEU A 220 3.66 -6.89 2.05
N ALA A 221 3.57 -5.95 2.99
CA ALA A 221 2.46 -5.86 3.93
C ALA A 221 1.12 -5.63 3.21
N PHE A 222 1.07 -4.72 2.23
CA PHE A 222 -0.11 -4.49 1.40
C PHE A 222 -0.52 -5.74 0.61
N THR A 223 0.46 -6.43 0.03
CA THR A 223 0.24 -7.65 -0.75
C THR A 223 -0.28 -8.79 0.13
N PHE A 224 0.32 -9.00 1.31
CA PHE A 224 -0.12 -10.02 2.25
C PHE A 224 -1.52 -9.72 2.81
N LEU A 225 -1.79 -8.45 3.10
CA LEU A 225 -3.10 -8.02 3.60
C LEU A 225 -4.17 -8.20 2.51
N TYR A 226 -3.87 -7.84 1.26
CA TYR A 226 -4.72 -8.16 0.11
C TYR A 226 -4.98 -9.66 0.00
N TYR A 227 -3.95 -10.50 0.11
CA TYR A 227 -4.11 -11.95 0.05
C TYR A 227 -5.03 -12.48 1.17
N ASN A 228 -4.92 -11.92 2.37
CA ASN A 228 -5.82 -12.23 3.48
C ASN A 228 -7.27 -11.77 3.20
N ASP A 229 -7.43 -10.56 2.68
CA ASP A 229 -8.72 -9.96 2.31
C ASP A 229 -9.42 -10.75 1.19
N ALA A 230 -8.68 -11.13 0.15
CA ALA A 230 -9.17 -11.93 -0.97
C ALA A 230 -9.61 -13.32 -0.51
N ARG A 231 -8.82 -13.99 0.35
CA ARG A 231 -9.26 -15.24 0.98
C ARG A 231 -10.48 -15.05 1.87
N ALA A 232 -10.57 -13.95 2.62
CA ALA A 232 -11.72 -13.67 3.46
C ALA A 232 -12.99 -13.49 2.60
N ALA A 233 -12.89 -12.77 1.48
CA ALA A 233 -13.98 -12.60 0.53
C ALA A 233 -14.38 -13.94 -0.13
N ALA A 234 -13.42 -14.75 -0.57
CA ALA A 234 -13.68 -16.06 -1.18
C ALA A 234 -14.38 -17.05 -0.24
N HIS A 235 -14.10 -16.99 1.06
CA HIS A 235 -14.78 -17.80 2.08
C HIS A 235 -16.08 -17.17 2.61
N GLY A 236 -16.58 -16.08 1.99
CA GLY A 236 -17.80 -15.39 2.43
C GLY A 236 -17.67 -14.65 3.77
N ARG A 237 -16.44 -14.44 4.27
CA ARG A 237 -16.16 -13.67 5.50
C ARG A 237 -16.14 -12.17 5.26
N ALA A 238 -15.93 -11.74 4.02
CA ALA A 238 -16.02 -10.35 3.59
C ALA A 238 -16.95 -10.27 2.37
N PRO A 239 -17.47 -9.08 2.04
CA PRO A 239 -18.30 -8.90 0.85
C PRO A 239 -17.58 -9.38 -0.43
N HIS A 240 -18.33 -9.97 -1.37
CA HIS A 240 -17.74 -10.54 -2.59
C HIS A 240 -16.94 -9.52 -3.40
N TRP A 241 -17.47 -8.30 -3.53
CA TRP A 241 -16.82 -7.18 -4.22
C TRP A 241 -15.54 -6.68 -3.53
N TYR A 242 -15.34 -6.98 -2.23
CA TYR A 242 -14.21 -6.46 -1.45
C TYR A 242 -12.86 -6.96 -1.98
N GLY A 243 -12.80 -8.22 -2.44
CA GLY A 243 -11.57 -8.79 -3.00
C GLY A 243 -11.10 -8.05 -4.26
N MET A 244 -12.01 -7.81 -5.20
CA MET A 244 -11.68 -7.10 -6.45
C MET A 244 -11.37 -5.62 -6.21
N TYR A 245 -12.16 -4.96 -5.37
CA TYR A 245 -11.90 -3.59 -4.93
C TYR A 245 -10.50 -3.46 -4.32
N ARG A 246 -10.14 -4.39 -3.43
CA ARG A 246 -8.83 -4.39 -2.78
C ARG A 246 -7.69 -4.66 -3.75
N PHE A 247 -7.89 -5.56 -4.71
CA PHE A 247 -6.91 -5.84 -5.76
C PHE A 247 -6.55 -4.56 -6.52
N VAL A 248 -7.55 -3.81 -7.02
CA VAL A 248 -7.31 -2.59 -7.80
C VAL A 248 -6.55 -1.54 -6.97
N LEU A 249 -6.99 -1.28 -5.74
CA LEU A 249 -6.31 -0.29 -4.89
C LEU A 249 -4.88 -0.71 -4.54
N THR A 250 -4.68 -1.97 -4.15
CA THR A 250 -3.34 -2.49 -3.83
C THR A 250 -2.44 -2.52 -5.06
N PHE A 251 -2.98 -2.78 -6.25
CA PHE A 251 -2.23 -2.73 -7.50
C PHE A 251 -1.74 -1.32 -7.80
N VAL A 252 -2.60 -0.31 -7.70
CA VAL A 252 -2.20 1.08 -7.97
C VAL A 252 -1.19 1.58 -6.92
N VAL A 253 -1.42 1.29 -5.64
CA VAL A 253 -0.45 1.60 -4.57
C VAL A 253 0.87 0.87 -4.80
N GLY A 254 0.81 -0.43 -5.14
CA GLY A 254 1.99 -1.24 -5.39
C GLY A 254 2.81 -0.77 -6.58
N ALA A 255 2.15 -0.44 -7.70
CA ALA A 255 2.78 0.16 -8.87
C ALA A 255 3.42 1.51 -8.54
N SER A 256 2.76 2.33 -7.72
CA SER A 256 3.30 3.62 -7.25
C SER A 256 4.55 3.43 -6.40
N ILE A 257 4.55 2.46 -5.47
CA ILE A 257 5.72 2.14 -4.64
C ILE A 257 6.90 1.66 -5.51
N VAL A 258 6.64 0.77 -6.47
CA VAL A 258 7.68 0.28 -7.40
C VAL A 258 8.24 1.43 -8.24
N ALA A 259 7.39 2.31 -8.76
CA ALA A 259 7.81 3.49 -9.51
C ALA A 259 8.69 4.42 -8.65
N SER A 260 8.31 4.66 -7.39
CA SER A 260 9.14 5.44 -6.46
C SER A 260 10.50 4.80 -6.20
N LEU A 261 10.55 3.47 -6.00
CA LEU A 261 11.81 2.74 -5.79
C LEU A 261 12.75 2.86 -7.00
N VAL A 262 12.22 2.66 -8.20
CA VAL A 262 13.00 2.76 -9.45
C VAL A 262 13.48 4.19 -9.70
N GLY A 263 12.61 5.20 -9.52
CA GLY A 263 13.01 6.60 -9.70
C GLY A 263 14.09 7.02 -8.71
N ARG A 264 13.97 6.58 -7.46
CA ARG A 264 14.95 6.82 -6.40
C ARG A 264 16.31 6.19 -6.69
N GLU A 265 16.34 4.94 -7.13
CA GLU A 265 17.58 4.23 -7.46
C GLU A 265 18.37 4.99 -8.55
N GLN A 266 17.68 5.46 -9.59
CA GLN A 266 18.31 6.22 -10.68
C GLN A 266 18.96 7.52 -10.19
N ILE A 267 18.33 8.24 -9.26
CA ILE A 267 18.86 9.49 -8.71
C ILE A 267 20.07 9.21 -7.80
N ALA A 268 19.98 8.19 -6.94
CA ALA A 268 21.06 7.82 -6.02
C ALA A 268 22.35 7.39 -6.74
N THR A 269 22.25 6.60 -7.82
CA THR A 269 23.41 6.19 -8.62
C THR A 269 24.13 7.38 -9.25
N LYS A 270 23.37 8.33 -9.80
CA LYS A 270 23.94 9.51 -10.49
C LYS A 270 24.51 10.55 -9.55
N SER A 271 23.86 10.78 -8.41
CA SER A 271 24.40 11.61 -7.33
C SER A 271 25.79 11.14 -6.89
N THR A 272 25.93 9.83 -6.70
CA THR A 272 27.20 9.20 -6.30
C THR A 272 28.29 9.42 -7.36
N GLU A 273 27.95 9.29 -8.64
CA GLU A 273 28.87 9.49 -9.77
C GLU A 273 29.38 10.94 -9.86
N HIS A 274 28.49 11.93 -9.72
CA HIS A 274 28.89 13.34 -9.69
C HIS A 274 29.79 13.66 -8.50
N SER A 275 29.45 13.18 -7.29
CA SER A 275 30.27 13.39 -6.09
C SER A 275 31.69 12.83 -6.23
N ILE A 276 31.84 11.67 -6.87
CA ILE A 276 33.16 11.05 -7.12
C ILE A 276 33.94 11.86 -8.14
N THR A 277 33.30 12.26 -9.23
CA THR A 277 33.93 13.04 -10.31
C THR A 277 34.42 14.39 -9.80
N ASP A 278 33.63 15.08 -8.98
CA ASP A 278 34.00 16.36 -8.38
C ASP A 278 35.21 16.23 -7.44
N LYS A 279 35.25 15.17 -6.62
CA LYS A 279 36.40 14.87 -5.76
C LYS A 279 37.67 14.60 -6.57
N ILE A 280 37.56 13.84 -7.67
CA ILE A 280 38.69 13.57 -8.56
C ILE A 280 39.19 14.86 -9.21
N ASN A 281 38.28 15.69 -9.72
CA ASN A 281 38.63 16.97 -10.34
C ASN A 281 39.29 17.93 -9.34
N ALA A 282 38.79 17.99 -8.10
CA ALA A 282 39.40 18.77 -7.04
C ALA A 282 40.83 18.29 -6.70
N LEU A 283 41.05 16.97 -6.60
CA LEU A 283 42.38 16.39 -6.35
C LEU A 283 43.34 16.65 -7.52
N LEU A 284 42.86 16.55 -8.76
CA LEU A 284 43.66 16.86 -9.94
C LEU A 284 44.05 18.35 -9.98
N PHE A 285 43.12 19.24 -9.61
CA PHE A 285 43.39 20.67 -9.51
C PHE A 285 44.45 20.97 -8.43
N LEU A 286 44.34 20.37 -7.25
CA LEU A 286 45.33 20.52 -6.18
C LEU A 286 46.70 20.02 -6.61
N LYS A 287 46.77 18.83 -7.22
CA LYS A 287 48.02 18.26 -7.72
C LYS A 287 48.66 19.11 -8.82
N LYS A 288 47.85 19.74 -9.67
CA LYS A 288 48.33 20.67 -10.70
C LYS A 288 48.91 21.93 -10.06
N LYS A 289 48.23 22.49 -9.06
CA LYS A 289 48.70 23.65 -8.31
C LYS A 289 50.03 23.36 -7.58
N GLU A 290 50.15 22.21 -6.91
CA GLU A 290 51.40 21.79 -6.26
C GLU A 290 52.57 21.67 -7.23
N LYS A 291 52.31 21.16 -8.46
CA LYS A 291 53.33 21.10 -9.51
C LYS A 291 53.76 22.48 -9.98
N GLU A 292 52.81 23.38 -10.18
CA GLU A 292 53.10 24.77 -10.59
C GLU A 292 53.92 25.51 -9.51
N GLU A 293 53.59 25.32 -8.23
CA GLU A 293 54.37 25.86 -7.11
C GLU A 293 55.79 25.26 -7.04
N ALA A 294 55.93 23.94 -7.24
CA ALA A 294 57.24 23.29 -7.28
C ALA A 294 58.10 23.71 -8.49
N GLU A 295 57.48 23.92 -9.65
CA GLU A 295 58.17 24.45 -10.84
C GLU A 295 58.60 25.91 -10.65
N ALA A 296 57.76 26.74 -9.99
CA ALA A 296 58.14 28.10 -9.63
C ALA A 296 59.30 28.13 -8.64
N ALA A 297 59.30 27.26 -7.62
CA ALA A 297 60.41 27.13 -6.67
C ALA A 297 61.71 26.70 -7.37
N ARG A 298 61.65 25.72 -8.29
CA ARG A 298 62.83 25.30 -9.07
C ARG A 298 63.38 26.41 -9.96
N LYS A 299 62.52 27.26 -10.52
CA LYS A 299 62.96 28.42 -11.31
C LYS A 299 63.63 29.47 -10.44
N ALA A 300 63.09 29.74 -9.24
CA ALA A 300 63.71 30.67 -8.29
C ALA A 300 65.07 30.18 -7.79
N GLU A 301 65.22 28.88 -7.46
CA GLU A 301 66.51 28.29 -7.08
C GLU A 301 67.54 28.36 -8.22
N ALA A 302 67.11 28.21 -9.47
CA ALA A 302 68.00 28.33 -10.61
C ALA A 302 68.48 29.79 -10.82
N GLU A 303 67.59 30.78 -10.66
CA GLU A 303 67.95 32.21 -10.73
C GLU A 303 68.87 32.67 -9.59
N GLU A 304 68.82 32.04 -8.41
CA GLU A 304 69.71 32.36 -7.28
C GLU A 304 71.11 31.75 -7.42
N SER A 305 71.30 30.84 -8.39
CA SER A 305 72.56 30.12 -8.64
C SER A 305 73.39 30.66 -9.82
N GLU A 306 72.89 31.65 -10.56
CA GLU A 306 73.62 32.45 -11.57
C GLU A 306 74.17 33.75 -10.98
#